data_AF-A0A1X0S3I4-F1
#
_entry.id   AF-A0A1X0S3I4-F1
#
_cell.length_a   1.000
_cell.length_b   1.000
_cell.length_c   1.000
_cell.angle_alpha   90.00
_cell.angle_beta   90.00
_cell.angle_gamma   90.00
#
_symmetry.space_group_name_H-M   'P 1'
#
loop_
_entity.id
_entity.type
_entity.pdbx_description
1 polymer ?
#
loop_
_entity_poly.entity_id
_entity_poly.type
_entity_poly.pdbx_seq_one_letter_code
_entity_poly.pdbx_strand_id
1 'polypeptide(L)'
;MDNMLHDIDKVLRKPEEAVRVLLSNTDEAGTASTMASIIQAGFLERQDPYIKNLLNLFRVNILKDLKKKAKILVPQGAFLLGVMDETNTLEEGEIFVQIWDSSSTGTVRQIITKECVVFRNPCFHPGDIRVVQAVDRPNLHHLVNVVVFSSKGYRDIPSMCSGGDLDGDDYSVYWDPMLIPPRKNYPPMDYTAAKPRLVEDVTIRDIQRFFVNYINNDNLGQIANAHLATADMSDKGAMDGRCILLAQLHSEAVDFPKSGKPAILSEDLIVRKFPDFMQKKDKESYQSKKVLGHIYRSIDKSNYKDYMSMLTEEAAYDTRLHVPGMEYYIGEARELRSDYNRDLLGLMNQSGVQTEAEIVSGYIIKWLKKGKSKTSYEQHNSTMKAVKSFKSLWRKEFEKEFLEESKNTVDMTKRANIEAKAAAWYYVTYHPEERQRDYSEQGSFLSFPWVIYDYICDIAKKNTHRAQDTSLSLPIPETVIEEEHAKHMLAKKAMENKDNDDKEPIVEIVDEDDEDTDYESDFSEDNEAIVYSGNTGMFTFNNSELRRAVQELNISNDSENSRSSPQNNGHVRPTSNNANQPVIQADASNEDLMKILLS
;
A
#
# COMPACT_ATOMS: atom_id res chain seq x y z
N MET A 1 -6.31 -17.77 11.48
CA MET A 1 -7.42 -16.81 11.65
C MET A 1 -7.84 -16.70 13.11
N ASP A 2 -8.32 -17.77 13.75
CA ASP A 2 -8.85 -17.69 15.12
C ASP A 2 -7.84 -17.12 16.13
N ASN A 3 -6.57 -17.55 16.04
CA ASN A 3 -5.47 -16.98 16.84
C ASN A 3 -5.32 -15.46 16.64
N MET A 4 -5.44 -14.99 15.40
CA MET A 4 -5.32 -13.57 15.05
C MET A 4 -6.50 -12.76 15.60
N LEU A 5 -7.74 -13.27 15.51
CA LEU A 5 -8.91 -12.63 16.12
C LEU A 5 -8.77 -12.55 17.65
N HIS A 6 -8.33 -13.65 18.27
CA HIS A 6 -8.09 -13.71 19.72
C HIS A 6 -7.02 -12.72 20.18
N ASP A 7 -5.94 -12.57 19.41
CA ASP A 7 -4.87 -11.64 19.72
C ASP A 7 -5.33 -10.17 19.56
N ILE A 8 -6.04 -9.85 18.48
CA ILE A 8 -6.62 -8.52 18.24
C ILE A 8 -7.56 -8.09 19.38
N ASP A 9 -8.36 -9.01 19.92
CA ASP A 9 -9.26 -8.70 21.04
C ASP A 9 -8.53 -8.37 22.35
N LYS A 10 -7.28 -8.84 22.51
CA LYS A 10 -6.44 -8.54 23.68
C LYS A 10 -5.65 -7.25 23.54
N VAL A 11 -5.41 -6.77 22.33
CA VAL A 11 -4.62 -5.54 22.05
C VAL A 11 -5.13 -4.34 22.85
N LEU A 12 -6.45 -4.24 23.09
CA LEU A 12 -7.03 -3.12 23.84
C LEU A 12 -6.87 -3.21 25.36
N ARG A 13 -6.46 -4.36 25.91
CA ARG A 13 -6.46 -4.63 27.36
C ARG A 13 -5.10 -5.01 27.92
N LYS A 14 -4.22 -5.56 27.10
CA LYS A 14 -2.90 -6.06 27.51
C LYS A 14 -1.80 -5.33 26.74
N PRO A 15 -1.07 -4.39 27.39
CA PRO A 15 0.02 -3.64 26.75
C PRO A 15 1.06 -4.51 26.06
N GLU A 16 1.50 -5.60 26.71
CA GLU A 16 2.49 -6.54 26.14
C GLU A 16 2.00 -7.20 24.84
N GLU A 17 0.73 -7.63 24.82
CA GLU A 17 0.12 -8.22 23.62
C GLU A 17 -0.07 -7.17 22.53
N ALA A 18 -0.45 -5.94 22.90
CA ALA A 18 -0.58 -4.83 21.97
C ALA A 18 0.74 -4.54 21.25
N VAL A 19 1.84 -4.45 22.01
CA VAL A 19 3.19 -4.26 21.46
C VAL A 19 3.57 -5.41 20.52
N ARG A 20 3.39 -6.67 20.94
CA ARG A 20 3.70 -7.83 20.09
C ARG A 20 2.95 -7.77 18.76
N VAL A 21 1.63 -7.53 18.81
CA VAL A 21 0.79 -7.50 17.61
C VAL A 21 1.15 -6.33 16.70
N LEU A 22 1.43 -5.14 17.25
CA LEU A 22 1.89 -3.98 16.48
C LEU A 22 3.21 -4.25 15.77
N LEU A 23 4.22 -4.77 16.49
CA LEU A 23 5.53 -5.09 15.91
C LEU A 23 5.47 -6.24 14.89
N SER A 24 4.45 -7.09 14.96
CA SER A 24 4.21 -8.13 13.95
C SER A 24 3.42 -7.61 12.72
N ASN A 25 2.92 -6.37 12.77
CA ASN A 25 2.14 -5.73 11.71
C ASN A 25 2.69 -4.32 11.41
N THR A 26 4.01 -4.21 11.26
CA THR A 26 4.67 -2.93 10.96
C THR A 26 4.21 -2.38 9.63
N ASP A 27 3.79 -1.11 9.63
CA ASP A 27 3.51 -0.33 8.43
C ASP A 27 4.73 0.46 7.95
N GLU A 28 4.79 0.74 6.65
CA GLU A 28 5.85 1.55 6.02
C GLU A 28 5.99 2.94 6.62
N ALA A 29 4.91 3.50 7.18
CA ALA A 29 4.92 4.81 7.82
C ALA A 29 5.46 4.79 9.26
N GLY A 30 5.81 3.62 9.81
CA GLY A 30 6.36 3.47 11.16
C GLY A 30 5.36 3.74 12.29
N THR A 31 4.07 3.77 11.99
CA THR A 31 3.00 4.08 12.95
C THR A 31 2.92 3.03 14.03
N ALA A 32 2.93 1.74 13.68
CA ALA A 32 2.88 0.63 14.62
C ALA A 32 4.06 0.64 15.60
N SER A 33 5.27 0.94 15.12
CA SER A 33 6.48 1.08 15.95
C SER A 33 6.39 2.28 16.90
N THR A 34 5.85 3.40 16.42
CA THR A 34 5.59 4.60 17.25
C THR A 34 4.59 4.28 18.35
N MET A 35 3.47 3.63 18.01
CA MET A 35 2.45 3.18 18.96
C MET A 35 3.04 2.21 20.00
N ALA A 36 3.87 1.25 19.58
CA ALA A 36 4.55 0.33 20.49
C ALA A 36 5.42 1.10 21.50
N SER A 37 6.16 2.12 21.05
CA SER A 37 6.98 2.97 21.93
C SER A 37 6.16 3.74 22.96
N ILE A 38 5.01 4.28 22.54
CA ILE A 38 4.05 4.99 23.42
C ILE A 38 3.45 4.03 24.45
N ILE A 39 3.07 2.82 24.04
CA ILE A 39 2.54 1.80 24.95
C ILE A 39 3.60 1.36 25.96
N GLN A 40 4.84 1.14 25.51
CA GLN A 40 5.96 0.81 26.40
C GLN A 40 6.30 1.92 27.40
N ALA A 41 5.94 3.19 27.11
CA ALA A 41 6.05 4.30 28.05
C ALA A 41 4.88 4.36 29.07
N GLY A 42 3.94 3.42 29.02
CA GLY A 42 2.86 3.25 30.00
C GLY A 42 1.61 4.10 29.75
N PHE A 43 1.44 4.67 28.55
CA PHE A 43 0.30 5.55 28.24
C PHE A 43 -1.02 4.78 28.07
N LEU A 44 -0.97 3.51 27.65
CA LEU A 44 -2.18 2.69 27.51
C LEU A 44 -2.81 2.38 28.87
N GLU A 45 -1.99 2.07 29.86
CA GLU A 45 -2.38 1.80 31.24
C GLU A 45 -3.01 3.03 31.90
N ARG A 46 -2.58 4.24 31.50
CA ARG A 46 -3.15 5.52 31.92
C ARG A 46 -4.37 5.95 31.13
N GLN A 47 -4.88 5.08 30.24
CA GLN A 47 -6.07 5.34 29.43
C GLN A 47 -5.92 6.55 28.51
N ASP A 48 -4.70 6.84 28.03
CA ASP A 48 -4.47 7.98 27.14
C ASP A 48 -5.34 7.87 25.87
N PRO A 49 -6.14 8.91 25.55
CA PRO A 49 -7.10 8.84 24.46
C PRO A 49 -6.45 8.72 23.09
N TYR A 50 -5.28 9.31 22.86
CA TYR A 50 -4.60 9.26 21.57
C TYR A 50 -4.20 7.82 21.24
N ILE A 51 -3.47 7.15 22.13
CA ILE A 51 -3.05 5.76 21.87
C ILE A 51 -4.24 4.79 21.81
N LYS A 52 -5.28 5.01 22.62
CA LYS A 52 -6.52 4.20 22.55
C LYS A 52 -7.23 4.36 21.21
N ASN A 53 -7.34 5.59 20.71
CA ASN A 53 -7.96 5.88 19.42
C ASN A 53 -7.17 5.22 18.27
N LEU A 54 -5.84 5.33 18.28
CA LEU A 54 -4.98 4.67 17.29
C LEU A 54 -5.09 3.13 17.37
N LEU A 55 -5.10 2.53 18.57
CA LEU A 55 -5.24 1.09 18.76
C LEU A 55 -6.61 0.56 18.31
N ASN A 56 -7.68 1.29 18.61
CA ASN A 56 -9.02 0.97 18.12
C ASN A 56 -9.04 0.97 16.59
N LEU A 57 -8.42 1.97 15.97
CA LEU A 57 -8.37 2.10 14.52
C LEU A 57 -7.50 1.02 13.87
N PHE A 58 -6.35 0.70 14.46
CA PHE A 58 -5.49 -0.41 14.06
C PHE A 58 -6.27 -1.74 14.07
N ARG A 59 -6.99 -2.02 15.16
CA ARG A 59 -7.87 -3.19 15.27
C ARG A 59 -8.92 -3.22 14.17
N VAL A 60 -9.59 -2.09 13.96
CA VAL A 60 -10.62 -1.95 12.91
C VAL A 60 -10.03 -2.17 11.52
N ASN A 61 -8.84 -1.64 11.24
CA ASN A 61 -8.15 -1.82 9.97
C ASN A 61 -7.80 -3.30 9.72
N ILE A 62 -7.26 -3.99 10.71
CA ILE A 62 -6.98 -5.43 10.60
C ILE A 62 -8.25 -6.24 10.34
N LEU A 63 -9.34 -5.95 11.06
CA LEU A 63 -10.62 -6.63 10.84
C LEU A 63 -11.17 -6.36 9.43
N LYS A 64 -11.05 -5.13 8.93
CA LYS A 64 -11.43 -4.76 7.57
C LYS A 64 -10.59 -5.51 6.54
N ASP A 65 -9.28 -5.60 6.71
CA ASP A 65 -8.37 -6.31 5.81
C ASP A 65 -8.61 -7.82 5.83
N LEU A 66 -8.80 -8.41 7.01
CA LEU A 66 -9.13 -9.82 7.13
C LEU A 66 -10.47 -10.14 6.46
N LYS A 67 -11.49 -9.26 6.58
CA LYS A 67 -12.78 -9.45 5.93
C LYS A 67 -12.75 -9.26 4.42
N LYS A 68 -12.09 -8.19 3.95
CA LYS A 68 -12.11 -7.80 2.52
C LYS A 68 -11.06 -8.52 1.69
N LYS A 69 -9.87 -8.74 2.26
CA LYS A 69 -8.68 -9.25 1.57
C LYS A 69 -8.24 -10.63 2.07
N ALA A 70 -8.88 -11.17 3.11
CA ALA A 70 -8.43 -12.40 3.77
C ALA A 70 -6.95 -12.33 4.20
N LYS A 71 -6.48 -11.12 4.57
CA LYS A 71 -5.09 -10.86 4.98
C LYS A 71 -4.83 -11.51 6.34
N ILE A 72 -4.31 -12.74 6.31
CA ILE A 72 -3.97 -13.51 7.50
C ILE A 72 -2.47 -13.37 7.75
N LEU A 73 -2.11 -12.94 8.96
CA LEU A 73 -0.71 -12.93 9.38
C LEU A 73 -0.19 -14.37 9.50
N VAL A 74 0.96 -14.62 8.88
CA VAL A 74 1.71 -15.88 8.98
C VAL A 74 3.04 -15.58 9.68
N PRO A 75 3.16 -15.79 11.01
CA PRO A 75 4.38 -15.45 11.75
C PRO A 75 5.60 -16.24 11.30
N GLN A 76 5.41 -17.49 10.86
CA GLN A 76 6.45 -18.34 10.31
C GLN A 76 6.47 -18.27 8.78
N GLY A 77 6.64 -17.05 8.28
CA GLY A 77 6.69 -16.78 6.85
C GLY A 77 7.39 -15.47 6.53
N ALA A 78 7.90 -15.35 5.31
CA ALA A 78 8.56 -14.16 4.80
C ALA A 78 8.22 -13.96 3.31
N PHE A 79 8.31 -12.72 2.85
CA PHE A 79 8.26 -12.33 1.44
C PHE A 79 9.64 -11.78 1.08
N LEU A 80 10.35 -12.47 0.18
CA LEU A 80 11.79 -12.31 0.01
C LEU A 80 12.16 -12.28 -1.47
N LEU A 81 13.07 -11.38 -1.83
CA LEU A 81 13.70 -11.36 -3.15
C LEU A 81 14.40 -12.70 -3.43
N GLY A 82 14.18 -13.24 -4.63
CA GLY A 82 14.83 -14.44 -5.11
C GLY A 82 16.23 -14.19 -5.64
N VAL A 83 17.20 -15.02 -5.24
CA VAL A 83 18.57 -15.02 -5.80
C VAL A 83 19.07 -16.44 -6.09
N MET A 84 20.11 -16.55 -6.91
CA MET A 84 20.72 -17.84 -7.26
C MET A 84 21.88 -18.19 -6.32
N ASP A 85 22.04 -19.48 -6.02
CA ASP A 85 23.26 -19.99 -5.39
C ASP A 85 24.43 -20.06 -6.38
N GLU A 86 25.24 -19.01 -6.39
CA GLU A 86 26.48 -18.92 -7.16
C GLU A 86 27.62 -19.81 -6.61
N THR A 87 27.48 -20.30 -5.38
CA THR A 87 28.47 -21.17 -4.73
C THR A 87 28.30 -22.64 -5.09
N ASN A 88 27.16 -23.00 -5.68
CA ASN A 88 26.79 -24.36 -6.08
C ASN A 88 26.79 -25.37 -4.89
N THR A 89 26.42 -24.89 -3.70
CA THR A 89 26.41 -25.66 -2.44
C THR A 89 25.04 -26.20 -2.04
N LEU A 90 23.95 -25.67 -2.60
CA LEU A 90 22.59 -26.20 -2.45
C LEU A 90 22.34 -27.34 -3.45
N GLU A 91 21.68 -28.41 -3.00
CA GLU A 91 21.20 -29.50 -3.85
C GLU A 91 19.82 -29.20 -4.46
N GLU A 92 19.41 -30.00 -5.45
CA GLU A 92 18.08 -29.87 -6.06
C GLU A 92 16.98 -30.00 -4.99
N GLY A 93 16.09 -29.01 -4.91
CA GLY A 93 15.01 -28.96 -3.92
C GLY A 93 15.44 -28.35 -2.57
N GLU A 94 16.69 -27.92 -2.41
CA GLU A 94 17.16 -27.15 -1.26
C GLU A 94 17.10 -25.64 -1.54
N ILE A 95 16.81 -24.87 -0.49
CA ILE A 95 16.92 -23.41 -0.47
C ILE A 95 17.75 -22.97 0.75
N PHE A 96 18.31 -21.77 0.70
CA PHE A 96 18.84 -21.09 1.89
C PHE A 96 18.02 -19.84 2.17
N VAL A 97 17.59 -19.68 3.43
CA VAL A 97 16.83 -18.51 3.87
C VAL A 97 17.38 -18.05 5.21
N GLN A 98 17.68 -16.77 5.26
CA GLN A 98 18.17 -16.10 6.44
C GLN A 98 17.57 -14.71 6.52
N ILE A 99 16.92 -14.39 7.64
CA ILE A 99 16.18 -13.14 7.81
C ILE A 99 16.58 -12.41 9.08
N TRP A 100 16.35 -11.11 9.08
CA TRP A 100 16.30 -10.30 10.30
C TRP A 100 14.89 -10.36 10.90
N ASP A 101 14.76 -11.01 12.05
CA ASP A 101 13.52 -11.04 12.81
C ASP A 101 13.44 -9.82 13.73
N SER A 102 12.51 -8.92 13.44
CA SER A 102 12.18 -7.72 14.22
C SER A 102 10.85 -7.85 14.98
N SER A 103 10.23 -9.05 15.01
CA SER A 103 8.96 -9.29 15.69
C SER A 103 9.06 -9.24 17.23
N SER A 104 10.28 -9.16 17.75
CA SER A 104 10.59 -9.05 19.18
C SER A 104 11.36 -7.76 19.48
N THR A 105 11.59 -7.46 20.77
CA THR A 105 12.41 -6.32 21.19
C THR A 105 13.88 -6.55 20.85
N GLY A 106 14.24 -6.33 19.59
CA GLY A 106 15.59 -6.52 19.04
C GLY A 106 15.54 -7.19 17.67
N THR A 107 16.54 -6.90 16.84
CA THR A 107 16.69 -7.52 15.53
C THR A 107 17.60 -8.75 15.66
N VAL A 108 17.01 -9.95 15.56
CA VAL A 108 17.75 -11.21 15.66
C VAL A 108 17.92 -11.81 14.28
N ARG A 109 19.13 -12.30 13.97
CA ARG A 109 19.36 -13.03 12.72
C ARG A 109 18.88 -14.47 12.87
N GLN A 110 17.99 -14.90 11.99
CA GLN A 110 17.41 -16.23 12.01
C GLN A 110 17.73 -16.97 10.72
N ILE A 111 18.34 -18.15 10.83
CA ILE A 111 18.54 -19.09 9.71
C ILE A 111 17.42 -20.13 9.77
N ILE A 112 16.76 -20.37 8.64
CA ILE A 112 15.67 -21.34 8.53
C ILE A 112 16.22 -22.69 8.05
N THR A 113 15.94 -23.76 8.80
CA THR A 113 16.42 -25.13 8.52
C THR A 113 15.28 -26.16 8.46
N LYS A 114 14.08 -25.68 8.13
CA LYS A 114 12.83 -26.47 8.12
C LYS A 114 12.37 -26.75 6.70
N GLU A 115 11.40 -27.67 6.57
CA GLU A 115 10.63 -27.78 5.34
C GLU A 115 9.79 -26.50 5.15
N CYS A 116 9.82 -25.99 3.93
CA CYS A 116 9.20 -24.73 3.55
C CYS A 116 8.27 -24.91 2.35
N VAL A 117 7.27 -24.05 2.27
CA VAL A 117 6.48 -23.79 1.07
C VAL A 117 7.03 -22.51 0.43
N VAL A 118 7.29 -22.56 -0.87
CA VAL A 118 7.71 -21.42 -1.69
C VAL A 118 6.74 -21.27 -2.86
N PHE A 119 6.34 -20.03 -3.13
CA PHE A 119 5.53 -19.68 -4.29
C PHE A 119 5.69 -18.20 -4.63
N ARG A 120 5.33 -17.82 -5.85
CA ARG A 120 5.24 -16.42 -6.30
C ARG A 120 3.78 -16.01 -6.36
N ASN A 121 3.51 -14.73 -6.07
CA ASN A 121 2.19 -14.15 -6.26
C ASN A 121 2.09 -13.55 -7.68
N PRO A 122 0.96 -13.71 -8.38
CA PRO A 122 -0.22 -14.49 -7.99
C PRO A 122 -0.07 -15.99 -8.29
N CYS A 123 -0.65 -16.85 -7.44
CA CYS A 123 -0.61 -18.31 -7.58
C CYS A 123 -1.94 -18.84 -8.14
N PHE A 124 -1.94 -19.37 -9.36
CA PHE A 124 -3.15 -19.86 -10.05
C PHE A 124 -3.16 -21.37 -10.20
N HIS A 125 -2.04 -21.94 -10.65
CA HIS A 125 -1.92 -23.36 -10.94
C HIS A 125 -1.52 -24.14 -9.67
N PRO A 126 -2.08 -25.33 -9.41
CA PRO A 126 -1.70 -26.14 -8.23
C PRO A 126 -0.21 -26.47 -8.13
N GLY A 127 0.49 -26.44 -9.27
CA GLY A 127 1.93 -26.67 -9.38
C GLY A 127 2.82 -25.46 -9.05
N ASP A 128 2.23 -24.26 -8.85
CA ASP A 128 2.95 -23.02 -8.53
C ASP A 128 3.51 -23.02 -7.11
N ILE A 129 3.00 -23.92 -6.28
CA ILE A 129 3.42 -24.08 -4.89
C ILE A 129 4.45 -25.20 -4.83
N ARG A 130 5.65 -24.86 -4.35
CA ARG A 130 6.77 -25.79 -4.20
C ARG A 130 7.06 -26.03 -2.72
N VAL A 131 7.12 -27.29 -2.33
CA VAL A 131 7.63 -27.72 -1.03
C VAL A 131 9.10 -28.08 -1.19
N VAL A 132 9.93 -27.40 -0.43
CA VAL A 132 11.40 -27.42 -0.50
C VAL A 132 11.99 -27.54 0.89
N GLN A 133 13.27 -27.89 0.98
CA GLN A 133 13.97 -27.99 2.25
C GLN A 133 14.88 -26.77 2.44
N ALA A 134 14.64 -25.95 3.46
CA ALA A 134 15.60 -24.93 3.85
C ALA A 134 16.76 -25.59 4.61
N VAL A 135 17.99 -25.26 4.24
CA VAL A 135 19.21 -25.85 4.82
C VAL A 135 20.21 -24.77 5.19
N ASP A 136 21.01 -25.03 6.21
CA ASP A 136 22.11 -24.15 6.57
C ASP A 136 23.33 -24.43 5.69
N ARG A 137 23.90 -23.36 5.10
CA ARG A 137 25.10 -23.37 4.28
C ARG A 137 26.01 -22.20 4.69
N PRO A 138 27.16 -22.46 5.35
CA PRO A 138 28.07 -21.40 5.78
C PRO A 138 28.52 -20.45 4.67
N ASN A 139 28.69 -20.98 3.45
CA ASN A 139 29.07 -20.21 2.27
C ASN A 139 28.03 -19.12 1.90
N LEU A 140 26.77 -19.30 2.28
CA LEU A 140 25.65 -18.40 1.95
C LEU A 140 25.30 -17.44 3.09
N HIS A 141 26.00 -17.49 4.22
CA HIS A 141 25.71 -16.64 5.38
C HIS A 141 25.81 -15.13 5.09
N HIS A 142 26.52 -14.71 4.05
CA HIS A 142 26.56 -13.31 3.67
C HIS A 142 25.23 -12.79 3.07
N LEU A 143 24.35 -13.69 2.61
CA LEU A 143 23.04 -13.36 2.04
C LEU A 143 21.98 -13.30 3.15
N VAL A 144 21.33 -12.15 3.32
CA VAL A 144 20.30 -11.90 4.34
C VAL A 144 19.09 -11.23 3.70
N ASN A 145 17.89 -11.54 4.17
CA ASN A 145 16.61 -11.05 3.64
C ASN A 145 16.37 -11.39 2.16
N VAL A 146 16.89 -12.54 1.73
CA VAL A 146 16.68 -13.11 0.39
C VAL A 146 16.40 -14.61 0.52
N VAL A 147 15.75 -15.18 -0.48
CA VAL A 147 15.68 -16.64 -0.66
C VAL A 147 16.66 -17.06 -1.75
N VAL A 148 17.59 -17.95 -1.40
CA VAL A 148 18.60 -18.45 -2.33
C VAL A 148 18.15 -19.79 -2.88
N PHE A 149 18.03 -19.88 -4.20
CA PHE A 149 17.65 -21.09 -4.92
C PHE A 149 18.88 -21.85 -5.42
N SER A 150 18.82 -23.18 -5.39
CA SER A 150 19.86 -24.01 -5.98
C SER A 150 20.02 -23.74 -7.48
N SER A 151 21.28 -23.71 -7.94
CA SER A 151 21.65 -23.71 -9.35
C SER A 151 21.67 -25.13 -9.97
N LYS A 152 21.29 -26.15 -9.19
CA LYS A 152 21.21 -27.57 -9.61
C LYS A 152 19.75 -28.00 -9.82
N GLY A 153 19.59 -29.03 -10.65
CA GLY A 153 18.31 -29.72 -10.87
C GLY A 153 17.88 -29.72 -12.33
N TYR A 154 16.79 -30.42 -12.63
CA TYR A 154 16.27 -30.52 -14.00
C TYR A 154 15.55 -29.24 -14.47
N ARG A 155 14.82 -28.59 -13.56
CA ARG A 155 14.13 -27.33 -13.76
C ARG A 155 14.26 -26.51 -12.49
N ASP A 156 14.50 -25.22 -12.65
CA ASP A 156 14.67 -24.28 -11.55
C ASP A 156 13.33 -24.05 -10.81
N ILE A 157 13.40 -23.87 -9.49
CA ILE A 157 12.21 -23.63 -8.65
C ILE A 157 11.49 -22.31 -9.02
N PRO A 158 12.20 -21.18 -9.25
CA PRO A 158 11.61 -19.93 -9.74
C PRO A 158 10.61 -20.11 -10.88
N SER A 159 11.02 -20.78 -11.98
CA SER A 159 10.16 -20.98 -13.16
C SER A 159 8.98 -21.91 -12.93
N MET A 160 9.00 -22.70 -11.85
CA MET A 160 7.84 -23.50 -11.43
C MET A 160 6.82 -22.66 -10.66
N CYS A 161 7.24 -21.57 -10.03
CA CYS A 161 6.42 -20.69 -9.21
C CYS A 161 5.78 -19.59 -10.05
N SER A 162 4.69 -19.91 -10.75
CA SER A 162 3.99 -18.98 -11.64
C SER A 162 4.90 -18.36 -12.73
N GLY A 163 5.88 -19.13 -13.23
CA GLY A 163 6.81 -18.68 -14.27
C GLY A 163 7.76 -17.57 -13.83
N GLY A 164 8.09 -17.51 -12.54
CA GLY A 164 9.04 -16.52 -12.03
C GLY A 164 10.48 -16.77 -12.47
N ASP A 165 11.31 -15.76 -12.29
CA ASP A 165 12.74 -15.80 -12.50
C ASP A 165 13.48 -15.10 -11.34
N LEU A 166 14.68 -14.58 -11.59
CA LEU A 166 15.55 -13.96 -10.59
C LEU A 166 16.04 -12.58 -11.05
N ASP A 167 15.24 -11.86 -11.85
CA ASP A 167 15.54 -10.49 -12.31
C ASP A 167 15.05 -9.38 -11.35
N GLY A 168 14.35 -9.76 -10.28
CA GLY A 168 13.66 -8.87 -9.36
C GLY A 168 12.49 -9.51 -8.62
N ASP A 169 12.13 -10.75 -8.95
CA ASP A 169 10.99 -11.45 -8.36
C ASP A 169 11.10 -11.71 -6.85
N ASP A 170 10.02 -11.39 -6.15
CA ASP A 170 9.81 -11.74 -4.75
C ASP A 170 9.01 -13.04 -4.59
N TYR A 171 9.41 -13.84 -3.60
CA TYR A 171 8.84 -15.14 -3.29
C TYR A 171 8.29 -15.17 -1.86
N SER A 172 7.09 -15.73 -1.70
CA SER A 172 6.54 -16.06 -0.40
C SER A 172 7.14 -17.39 0.08
N VAL A 173 7.80 -17.38 1.24
CA VAL A 173 8.39 -18.55 1.88
C VAL A 173 7.75 -18.78 3.24
N TYR A 174 7.03 -19.88 3.41
CA TYR A 174 6.38 -20.24 4.68
C TYR A 174 6.98 -21.50 5.26
N TRP A 175 7.36 -21.47 6.55
CA TRP A 175 7.88 -22.63 7.28
C TRP A 175 6.97 -23.02 8.46
N ASP A 176 5.71 -22.58 8.43
CA ASP A 176 4.68 -23.04 9.36
C ASP A 176 4.24 -24.47 8.98
N PRO A 177 4.39 -25.47 9.87
CA PRO A 177 3.98 -26.84 9.60
C PRO A 177 2.48 -26.99 9.26
N MET A 178 1.62 -26.07 9.72
CA MET A 178 0.19 -26.10 9.40
C MET A 178 -0.13 -25.69 7.97
N LEU A 179 0.80 -24.99 7.30
CA LEU A 179 0.63 -24.50 5.93
C LEU A 179 1.34 -25.39 4.89
N ILE A 180 2.09 -26.40 5.32
CA ILE A 180 2.71 -27.37 4.41
C ILE A 180 1.61 -28.30 3.87
N PRO A 181 1.37 -28.34 2.54
CA PRO A 181 0.32 -29.16 1.99
C PRO A 181 0.67 -30.66 2.13
N PRO A 182 -0.31 -31.52 2.45
CA PRO A 182 -0.07 -32.95 2.62
C PRO A 182 0.32 -33.63 1.30
N ARG A 183 -0.26 -33.15 0.17
CA ARG A 183 0.20 -33.51 -1.17
C ARG A 183 1.12 -32.42 -1.69
N LYS A 184 2.39 -32.78 -1.83
CA LYS A 184 3.48 -31.87 -2.19
C LYS A 184 3.71 -31.87 -3.70
N ASN A 185 4.16 -30.74 -4.23
CA ASN A 185 4.79 -30.64 -5.54
C ASN A 185 3.97 -31.25 -6.68
N TYR A 186 2.77 -30.70 -6.94
CA TYR A 186 2.05 -30.99 -8.18
C TYR A 186 2.94 -30.65 -9.39
N PRO A 187 2.75 -31.32 -10.54
CA PRO A 187 3.47 -30.96 -11.76
C PRO A 187 3.29 -29.47 -12.06
N PRO A 188 4.38 -28.71 -12.24
CA PRO A 188 4.29 -27.29 -12.58
C PRO A 188 3.71 -27.11 -13.98
N MET A 189 3.03 -25.98 -14.22
CA MET A 189 2.60 -25.60 -15.56
C MET A 189 3.84 -25.26 -16.42
N ASP A 190 3.69 -25.36 -17.74
CA ASP A 190 4.65 -24.80 -18.67
C ASP A 190 4.33 -23.32 -18.86
N TYR A 191 5.25 -22.46 -18.40
CA TYR A 191 5.17 -21.00 -18.49
C TYR A 191 5.94 -20.45 -19.70
N THR A 192 6.30 -21.30 -20.67
CA THR A 192 6.99 -20.85 -21.87
C THR A 192 6.11 -19.85 -22.63
N ALA A 193 6.59 -18.60 -22.71
CA ALA A 193 5.89 -17.52 -23.37
C ALA A 193 5.61 -17.80 -24.85
N ALA A 194 4.47 -17.32 -25.34
CA ALA A 194 4.14 -17.42 -26.75
C ALA A 194 5.11 -16.58 -27.58
N LYS A 195 5.56 -17.11 -28.72
CA LYS A 195 6.44 -16.37 -29.64
C LYS A 195 5.81 -15.02 -30.02
N PRO A 196 6.55 -13.91 -29.91
CA PRO A 196 6.01 -12.58 -30.23
C PRO A 196 5.70 -12.45 -31.71
N ARG A 197 4.77 -11.55 -32.04
CA ARG A 197 4.52 -11.16 -33.43
C ARG A 197 5.64 -10.22 -33.89
N LEU A 198 6.42 -10.67 -34.86
CA LEU A 198 7.47 -9.86 -35.48
C LEU A 198 6.90 -9.01 -36.63
N VAL A 199 7.40 -7.79 -36.74
CA VAL A 199 7.21 -6.89 -37.89
C VAL A 199 8.59 -6.50 -38.43
N GLU A 200 8.70 -6.25 -39.74
CA GLU A 200 9.99 -5.91 -40.36
C GLU A 200 10.51 -4.55 -39.86
N ASP A 201 9.64 -3.53 -39.89
CA ASP A 201 9.91 -2.20 -39.35
C ASP A 201 8.75 -1.78 -38.44
N VAL A 202 9.06 -1.22 -37.27
CA VAL A 202 8.05 -0.69 -36.35
C VAL A 202 7.57 0.66 -36.84
N THR A 203 6.31 0.75 -37.26
CA THR A 203 5.70 2.01 -37.71
C THR A 203 4.77 2.60 -36.65
N ILE A 204 4.48 3.90 -36.74
CA ILE A 204 3.48 4.55 -35.87
C ILE A 204 2.10 3.88 -35.97
N ARG A 205 1.76 3.30 -37.14
CA ARG A 205 0.50 2.57 -37.34
C ARG A 205 0.46 1.29 -36.52
N ASP A 206 1.60 0.62 -36.35
CA ASP A 206 1.68 -0.58 -35.52
C ASP A 206 1.50 -0.25 -34.04
N ILE A 207 2.06 0.87 -33.59
CA ILE A 207 1.85 1.39 -32.22
C ILE A 207 0.37 1.71 -32.00
N GLN A 208 -0.28 2.45 -32.92
CA GLN A 208 -1.70 2.76 -32.84
C GLN A 208 -2.57 1.50 -32.83
N ARG A 209 -2.28 0.54 -33.71
CA ARG A 209 -2.99 -0.75 -33.77
C ARG A 209 -2.82 -1.53 -32.47
N PHE A 210 -1.61 -1.60 -31.94
CA PHE A 210 -1.33 -2.29 -30.68
C PHE A 210 -2.05 -1.61 -29.52
N PHE A 211 -2.04 -0.27 -29.44
CA PHE A 211 -2.74 0.49 -28.41
C PHE A 211 -4.25 0.19 -28.39
N VAL A 212 -4.90 0.23 -29.56
CA VAL A 212 -6.34 -0.12 -29.67
C VAL A 212 -6.58 -1.59 -29.34
N ASN A 213 -5.70 -2.50 -29.78
CA ASN A 213 -5.81 -3.91 -29.44
C ASN A 213 -5.63 -4.15 -27.94
N TYR A 214 -4.72 -3.44 -27.29
CA TYR A 214 -4.46 -3.54 -25.86
C TYR A 214 -5.70 -3.14 -25.06
N ILE A 215 -6.26 -1.96 -25.32
CA ILE A 215 -7.47 -1.46 -24.64
C ILE A 215 -8.65 -2.44 -24.77
N ASN A 216 -8.81 -3.06 -25.94
CA ASN A 216 -9.94 -3.96 -26.18
C ASN A 216 -9.77 -5.36 -25.57
N ASN A 217 -8.53 -5.77 -25.27
CA ASN A 217 -8.22 -7.14 -24.87
C ASN A 217 -7.52 -7.24 -23.52
N ASP A 218 -7.34 -6.14 -22.79
CA ASP A 218 -6.92 -6.17 -21.40
C ASP A 218 -8.03 -6.78 -20.53
N ASN A 219 -7.92 -8.10 -20.31
CA ASN A 219 -8.89 -8.91 -19.60
C ASN A 219 -8.27 -9.66 -18.41
N LEU A 220 -7.06 -9.28 -18.00
CA LEU A 220 -6.31 -9.92 -16.91
C LEU A 220 -7.14 -10.01 -15.62
N GLY A 221 -7.73 -8.89 -15.21
CA GLY A 221 -8.60 -8.84 -14.03
C GLY A 221 -9.88 -9.66 -14.16
N GLN A 222 -10.41 -9.83 -15.39
CA GLN A 222 -11.60 -10.67 -15.62
C GLN A 222 -11.25 -12.16 -15.49
N ILE A 223 -10.11 -12.59 -16.04
CA ILE A 223 -9.58 -13.95 -15.93
C ILE A 223 -9.32 -14.29 -14.46
N ALA A 224 -8.67 -13.38 -13.71
CA ALA A 224 -8.41 -13.57 -12.29
C ALA A 224 -9.69 -13.75 -11.45
N ASN A 225 -10.69 -12.90 -11.68
CA ASN A 225 -11.99 -13.01 -11.02
C ASN A 225 -12.73 -14.30 -11.40
N ALA A 226 -12.67 -14.71 -12.67
CA ALA A 226 -13.26 -15.96 -13.14
C ALA A 226 -12.59 -17.18 -12.49
N HIS A 227 -11.26 -17.18 -12.37
CA HIS A 227 -10.51 -18.24 -11.70
C HIS A 227 -10.92 -18.38 -10.24
N LEU A 228 -10.92 -17.27 -9.49
CA LEU A 228 -11.28 -17.26 -8.07
C LEU A 228 -12.70 -17.79 -7.83
N ALA A 229 -13.68 -17.31 -8.61
CA ALA A 229 -15.07 -17.74 -8.46
C ALA A 229 -15.30 -19.20 -8.92
N THR A 230 -14.59 -19.65 -9.95
CA THR A 230 -14.66 -21.04 -10.44
C THR A 230 -14.02 -22.00 -9.44
N ALA A 231 -12.85 -21.62 -8.89
CA ALA A 231 -12.17 -22.37 -7.85
C ALA A 231 -13.02 -22.46 -6.58
N ASP A 232 -13.73 -21.40 -6.19
CA ASP A 232 -14.63 -21.44 -5.05
C ASP A 232 -15.83 -22.38 -5.29
N MET A 233 -16.44 -22.31 -6.47
CA MET A 233 -17.63 -23.10 -6.83
C MET A 233 -17.35 -24.60 -7.00
N SER A 234 -16.15 -24.96 -7.46
CA SER A 234 -15.78 -26.34 -7.76
C SER A 234 -15.29 -27.10 -6.53
N ASP A 235 -15.77 -28.32 -6.30
CA ASP A 235 -15.25 -29.19 -5.24
C ASP A 235 -13.76 -29.54 -5.44
N LYS A 236 -13.27 -29.48 -6.69
CA LYS A 236 -11.86 -29.70 -7.02
C LYS A 236 -10.98 -28.46 -6.79
N GLY A 237 -11.57 -27.30 -6.49
CA GLY A 237 -10.82 -26.06 -6.30
C GLY A 237 -10.02 -25.66 -7.54
N ALA A 238 -8.78 -25.22 -7.34
CA ALA A 238 -7.85 -24.87 -8.42
C ALA A 238 -7.48 -26.06 -9.34
N MET A 239 -7.78 -27.30 -8.94
CA MET A 239 -7.56 -28.49 -9.78
C MET A 239 -8.71 -28.74 -10.78
N ASP A 240 -9.75 -27.90 -10.80
CA ASP A 240 -10.78 -27.94 -11.85
C ASP A 240 -10.14 -27.63 -13.22
N GLY A 241 -10.48 -28.39 -14.26
CA GLY A 241 -9.91 -28.17 -15.60
C GLY A 241 -10.14 -26.76 -16.14
N ARG A 242 -11.24 -26.10 -15.74
CA ARG A 242 -11.49 -24.69 -16.07
C ARG A 242 -10.52 -23.75 -15.37
N CYS A 243 -10.16 -24.05 -14.11
CA CYS A 243 -9.14 -23.27 -13.38
C CYS A 243 -7.76 -23.44 -14.01
N ILE A 244 -7.40 -24.65 -14.44
CA ILE A 244 -6.14 -24.90 -15.16
C ILE A 244 -6.09 -24.10 -16.46
N LEU A 245 -7.18 -24.08 -17.24
CA LEU A 245 -7.25 -23.27 -18.46
C LEU A 245 -7.21 -21.76 -18.17
N LEU A 246 -7.89 -21.30 -17.12
CA LEU A 246 -7.82 -19.90 -16.69
C LEU A 246 -6.42 -19.51 -16.21
N ALA A 247 -5.65 -20.43 -15.61
CA ALA A 247 -4.25 -20.19 -15.25
C ALA A 247 -3.37 -20.01 -16.50
N GLN A 248 -3.59 -20.80 -17.55
CA GLN A 248 -2.90 -20.63 -18.84
C GLN A 248 -3.24 -19.29 -19.47
N LEU A 249 -4.53 -18.94 -19.56
CA LEU A 249 -4.98 -17.65 -20.09
C LEU A 249 -4.46 -16.47 -19.27
N HIS A 250 -4.32 -16.63 -17.94
CA HIS A 250 -3.72 -15.60 -17.09
C HIS A 250 -2.25 -15.36 -17.46
N SER A 251 -1.48 -16.43 -17.64
CA SER A 251 -0.08 -16.32 -18.11
C SER A 251 0.01 -15.63 -19.47
N GLU A 252 -0.84 -16.02 -20.42
CA GLU A 252 -0.91 -15.39 -21.74
C GLU A 252 -1.29 -13.89 -21.67
N ALA A 253 -2.20 -13.53 -20.76
CA ALA A 253 -2.62 -12.14 -20.56
C ALA A 253 -1.51 -11.28 -19.95
N VAL A 254 -0.72 -11.81 -19.02
CA VAL A 254 0.47 -11.12 -18.46
C VAL A 254 1.52 -10.88 -19.55
N ASP A 255 1.71 -11.84 -20.45
CA ASP A 255 2.66 -11.73 -21.57
C ASP A 255 2.07 -11.03 -22.80
N PHE A 256 0.81 -10.60 -22.78
CA PHE A 256 0.18 -9.94 -23.91
C PHE A 256 0.93 -8.67 -24.35
N PRO A 257 1.38 -7.77 -23.44
CA PRO A 257 2.21 -6.62 -23.80
C PRO A 257 3.48 -6.97 -24.57
N LYS A 258 4.09 -8.12 -24.25
CA LYS A 258 5.37 -8.58 -24.82
C LYS A 258 5.16 -9.37 -26.11
N SER A 259 4.13 -10.22 -26.14
CA SER A 259 3.88 -11.16 -27.23
C SER A 259 3.01 -10.57 -28.35
N GLY A 260 2.19 -9.56 -28.04
CA GLY A 260 1.16 -9.01 -28.93
C GLY A 260 -0.02 -9.95 -29.18
N LYS A 261 -0.15 -11.05 -28.40
CA LYS A 261 -1.22 -12.04 -28.52
C LYS A 261 -2.19 -11.93 -27.33
N PRO A 262 -3.45 -11.54 -27.55
CA PRO A 262 -4.41 -11.41 -26.45
C PRO A 262 -4.88 -12.79 -25.98
N ALA A 263 -5.06 -12.95 -24.67
CA ALA A 263 -5.76 -14.09 -24.10
C ALA A 263 -7.26 -14.01 -24.44
N ILE A 264 -7.85 -15.11 -24.90
CA ILE A 264 -9.27 -15.15 -25.29
C ILE A 264 -10.05 -15.92 -24.24
N LEU A 265 -10.88 -15.20 -23.47
CA LEU A 265 -11.78 -15.82 -22.49
C LEU A 265 -13.01 -16.40 -23.21
N SER A 266 -13.08 -17.73 -23.32
CA SER A 266 -14.19 -18.44 -23.93
C SER A 266 -15.47 -18.40 -23.10
N GLU A 267 -16.64 -18.56 -23.73
CA GLU A 267 -17.95 -18.42 -23.07
C GLU A 267 -18.16 -19.37 -21.89
N ASP A 268 -17.57 -20.56 -21.92
CA ASP A 268 -17.65 -21.59 -20.87
C ASP A 268 -16.85 -21.24 -19.62
N LEU A 269 -15.91 -20.30 -19.73
CA LEU A 269 -15.09 -19.77 -18.63
C LEU A 269 -15.68 -18.50 -18.00
N ILE A 270 -16.71 -17.92 -18.61
CA ILE A 270 -17.36 -16.71 -18.10
C ILE A 270 -18.23 -17.05 -16.89
N VAL A 271 -17.87 -16.46 -15.74
CA VAL A 271 -18.63 -16.63 -14.49
C VAL A 271 -19.79 -15.64 -14.41
N ARG A 272 -21.00 -16.17 -14.19
CA ARG A 272 -22.23 -15.36 -14.03
C ARG A 272 -22.63 -15.14 -12.58
N LYS A 273 -22.23 -16.07 -11.69
CA LYS A 273 -22.58 -16.05 -10.27
C LYS A 273 -21.30 -16.06 -9.43
N PHE A 274 -21.19 -15.12 -8.51
CA PHE A 274 -19.98 -14.92 -7.72
C PHE A 274 -20.19 -15.33 -6.26
N PRO A 275 -19.14 -15.74 -5.54
CA PRO A 275 -19.25 -15.96 -4.11
C PRO A 275 -19.44 -14.64 -3.35
N ASP A 276 -20.14 -14.71 -2.22
CA ASP A 276 -20.57 -13.58 -1.40
C ASP A 276 -19.42 -12.69 -0.89
N PHE A 277 -18.24 -13.27 -0.67
CA PHE A 277 -17.06 -12.52 -0.23
C PHE A 277 -16.48 -11.60 -1.32
N MET A 278 -16.77 -11.83 -2.62
CA MET A 278 -16.31 -10.96 -3.71
C MET A 278 -17.15 -9.68 -3.88
N GLN A 279 -18.30 -9.58 -3.21
CA GLN A 279 -19.11 -8.36 -3.12
C GLN A 279 -19.48 -7.67 -4.45
N LYS A 280 -19.64 -8.42 -5.54
CA LYS A 280 -20.06 -7.88 -6.84
C LYS A 280 -21.54 -7.47 -6.76
N LYS A 281 -21.82 -6.17 -6.59
CA LYS A 281 -23.17 -5.63 -6.33
C LYS A 281 -24.13 -5.78 -7.51
N ASP A 282 -23.58 -5.81 -8.72
CA ASP A 282 -24.28 -5.86 -10.00
C ASP A 282 -24.47 -7.30 -10.52
N LYS A 283 -23.97 -8.30 -9.80
CA LYS A 283 -24.00 -9.72 -10.20
C LYS A 283 -24.74 -10.57 -9.19
N GLU A 284 -25.27 -11.70 -9.65
CA GLU A 284 -25.82 -12.70 -8.76
C GLU A 284 -24.74 -13.26 -7.83
N SER A 285 -25.10 -13.46 -6.56
CA SER A 285 -24.18 -13.95 -5.54
C SER A 285 -24.67 -15.28 -4.92
N TYR A 286 -23.74 -16.13 -4.49
CA TYR A 286 -24.02 -17.30 -3.65
C TYR A 286 -23.18 -17.27 -2.37
N GLN A 287 -23.66 -17.94 -1.33
CA GLN A 287 -22.91 -18.08 -0.09
C GLN A 287 -21.82 -19.15 -0.28
N SER A 288 -20.54 -18.72 -0.31
CA SER A 288 -19.40 -19.65 -0.40
C SER A 288 -19.36 -20.55 0.82
N LYS A 289 -19.11 -21.86 0.64
CA LYS A 289 -18.93 -22.83 1.74
C LYS A 289 -17.45 -23.08 2.07
N LYS A 290 -16.54 -22.31 1.49
CA LYS A 290 -15.09 -22.48 1.66
C LYS A 290 -14.51 -21.43 2.59
N VAL A 291 -13.21 -21.57 2.87
CA VAL A 291 -12.47 -20.79 3.86
C VAL A 291 -12.66 -19.27 3.70
N LEU A 292 -12.60 -18.74 2.48
CA LEU A 292 -12.79 -17.31 2.21
C LEU A 292 -14.19 -16.83 2.58
N GLY A 293 -15.24 -17.61 2.26
CA GLY A 293 -16.61 -17.31 2.68
C GLY A 293 -16.78 -17.35 4.21
N HIS A 294 -16.14 -18.31 4.88
CA HIS A 294 -16.15 -18.41 6.34
C HIS A 294 -15.46 -17.20 7.00
N ILE A 295 -14.26 -16.83 6.54
CA ILE A 295 -13.55 -15.64 7.01
C ILE A 295 -14.42 -14.39 6.82
N TYR A 296 -14.94 -14.21 5.60
CA TYR A 296 -15.77 -13.06 5.26
C TYR A 296 -16.97 -12.90 6.19
N ARG A 297 -17.68 -13.98 6.52
CA ARG A 297 -18.87 -13.92 7.38
C ARG A 297 -18.57 -13.93 8.87
N SER A 298 -17.38 -14.38 9.29
CA SER A 298 -16.96 -14.37 10.70
C SER A 298 -16.78 -12.96 11.27
N ILE A 299 -16.52 -11.98 10.40
CA ILE A 299 -16.30 -10.58 10.80
C ILE A 299 -17.55 -9.77 10.47
N ASP A 300 -18.21 -9.22 11.48
CA ASP A 300 -19.35 -8.34 11.26
C ASP A 300 -18.89 -6.97 10.73
N LYS A 301 -19.65 -6.41 9.78
CA LYS A 301 -19.45 -5.05 9.27
C LYS A 301 -19.70 -4.00 10.35
N SER A 302 -20.56 -4.29 11.33
CA SER A 302 -20.84 -3.39 12.46
C SER A 302 -19.57 -3.03 13.23
N ASN A 303 -18.64 -3.99 13.40
CA ASN A 303 -17.38 -3.82 14.13
C ASN A 303 -16.50 -2.67 13.64
N TYR A 304 -16.69 -2.18 12.41
CA TYR A 304 -15.93 -1.06 11.87
C TYR A 304 -16.77 0.04 11.21
N LYS A 305 -18.10 -0.11 11.12
CA LYS A 305 -18.97 0.98 10.64
C LYS A 305 -19.14 2.06 11.70
N ASP A 306 -19.18 1.67 12.96
CA ASP A 306 -19.42 2.57 14.09
C ASP A 306 -18.12 2.94 14.81
N TYR A 307 -16.96 2.81 14.14
CA TYR A 307 -15.64 3.02 14.75
C TYR A 307 -15.49 4.42 15.36
N MET A 308 -16.11 5.44 14.75
CA MET A 308 -16.10 6.81 15.28
C MET A 308 -16.71 6.90 16.69
N SER A 309 -17.76 6.09 16.97
CA SER A 309 -18.37 6.05 18.31
C SER A 309 -17.49 5.39 19.38
N MET A 310 -16.43 4.70 18.95
CA MET A 310 -15.45 4.07 19.84
C MET A 310 -14.25 4.98 20.14
N LEU A 311 -14.16 6.14 19.47
CA LEU A 311 -13.11 7.12 19.74
C LEU A 311 -13.45 7.85 21.04
N THR A 312 -12.45 8.02 21.90
CA THR A 312 -12.57 8.74 23.17
C THR A 312 -11.94 10.11 23.07
N GLU A 313 -12.66 11.11 23.58
CA GLU A 313 -12.19 12.50 23.73
C GLU A 313 -11.85 12.84 25.18
N GLU A 314 -12.27 12.00 26.12
CA GLU A 314 -11.96 12.15 27.55
C GLU A 314 -10.46 11.93 27.76
N ALA A 315 -9.77 13.03 28.07
CA ALA A 315 -8.35 13.07 28.35
C ALA A 315 -8.12 13.39 29.82
N ALA A 316 -7.33 12.57 30.51
CA ALA A 316 -6.78 12.90 31.82
C ALA A 316 -5.34 13.41 31.64
N TYR A 317 -5.00 14.50 32.30
CA TYR A 317 -3.63 15.02 32.27
C TYR A 317 -2.66 14.09 33.01
N ASP A 318 -1.64 13.60 32.32
CA ASP A 318 -0.59 12.78 32.92
C ASP A 318 0.45 13.65 33.65
N THR A 319 0.38 13.66 34.98
CA THR A 319 1.30 14.44 35.84
C THR A 319 2.78 14.02 35.73
N ARG A 320 3.09 12.88 35.09
CA ARG A 320 4.48 12.53 34.75
C ARG A 320 5.10 13.52 33.78
N LEU A 321 4.27 14.20 32.98
CA LEU A 321 4.72 15.17 31.98
C LEU A 321 4.76 16.60 32.52
N HIS A 322 4.49 16.82 33.81
CA HIS A 322 4.77 18.11 34.44
C HIS A 322 6.27 18.22 34.76
N VAL A 323 6.96 19.17 34.12
CA VAL A 323 8.42 19.36 34.21
C VAL A 323 8.72 20.81 34.59
N PRO A 324 9.72 21.07 35.48
CA PRO A 324 10.11 22.43 35.82
C PRO A 324 10.49 23.27 34.60
N GLY A 325 10.03 24.52 34.54
CA GLY A 325 10.34 25.45 33.45
C GLY A 325 9.42 25.32 32.23
N MET A 326 8.41 24.44 32.26
CA MET A 326 7.45 24.30 31.16
C MET A 326 6.62 25.58 30.96
N GLU A 327 6.37 26.35 32.02
CA GLU A 327 5.65 27.63 32.00
C GLU A 327 6.24 28.64 31.02
N TYR A 328 7.55 28.58 30.77
CA TYR A 328 8.27 29.38 29.77
C TYR A 328 7.77 29.15 28.33
N TYR A 329 7.30 27.94 28.05
CA TYR A 329 6.93 27.51 26.71
C TYR A 329 5.42 27.42 26.47
N ILE A 330 4.58 27.52 27.52
CA ILE A 330 3.12 27.32 27.40
C ILE A 330 2.48 28.35 26.46
N GLY A 331 2.87 29.63 26.57
CA GLY A 331 2.32 30.68 25.71
C GLY A 331 2.55 30.42 24.23
N GLU A 332 3.80 30.13 23.84
CA GLU A 332 4.15 29.76 22.46
C GLU A 332 3.47 28.45 22.05
N ALA A 333 3.41 27.44 22.93
CA ALA A 333 2.77 26.17 22.63
C ALA A 333 1.27 26.32 22.30
N ARG A 334 0.56 27.30 22.90
CA ARG A 334 -0.83 27.61 22.54
C ARG A 334 -0.95 28.16 21.12
N GLU A 335 -0.05 29.08 20.73
CA GLU A 335 0.00 29.65 19.37
C GLU A 335 0.29 28.56 18.34
N LEU A 336 1.35 27.78 18.57
CA LEU A 336 1.75 26.68 17.69
C LEU A 336 0.70 25.58 17.58
N ARG A 337 0.00 25.24 18.66
CA ARG A 337 -1.10 24.26 18.64
C ARG A 337 -2.25 24.74 17.76
N SER A 338 -2.58 26.03 17.81
CA SER A 338 -3.62 26.62 16.95
C SER A 338 -3.27 26.49 15.47
N ASP A 339 -2.02 26.82 15.13
CA ASP A 339 -1.50 26.69 13.76
C ASP A 339 -1.46 25.21 13.31
N TYR A 340 -0.98 24.31 14.17
CA TYR A 340 -0.98 22.87 13.93
C TYR A 340 -2.37 22.33 13.64
N ASN A 341 -3.35 22.69 14.48
CA ASN A 341 -4.72 22.21 14.34
C ASN A 341 -5.35 22.68 13.02
N ARG A 342 -5.09 23.94 12.62
CA ARG A 342 -5.54 24.46 11.32
C ARG A 342 -4.91 23.69 10.17
N ASP A 343 -3.60 23.46 10.21
CA ASP A 343 -2.88 22.81 9.13
C ASP A 343 -3.24 21.31 9.02
N LEU A 344 -3.42 20.63 10.16
CA LEU A 344 -3.93 19.25 10.23
C LEU A 344 -5.34 19.15 9.63
N LEU A 345 -6.24 20.06 9.98
CA LEU A 345 -7.59 20.11 9.43
C LEU A 345 -7.54 20.35 7.90
N GLY A 346 -6.63 21.22 7.44
CA GLY A 346 -6.36 21.42 6.02
C GLY A 346 -5.96 20.11 5.32
N LEU A 347 -5.02 19.37 5.91
CA LEU A 347 -4.55 18.08 5.40
C LEU A 347 -5.68 17.03 5.37
N MET A 348 -6.47 16.90 6.45
CA MET A 348 -7.63 16.01 6.50
C MET A 348 -8.65 16.33 5.39
N ASN A 349 -8.95 17.61 5.20
CA ASN A 349 -9.88 18.07 4.17
C ASN A 349 -9.35 17.81 2.76
N GLN A 350 -8.05 18.01 2.52
CA GLN A 350 -7.40 17.74 1.24
C GLN A 350 -7.43 16.24 0.90
N SER A 351 -7.05 15.40 1.86
CA SER A 351 -7.04 13.93 1.71
C SER A 351 -8.44 13.31 1.71
N GLY A 352 -9.45 14.01 2.25
CA GLY A 352 -10.82 13.50 2.35
C GLY A 352 -10.97 12.45 3.46
N VAL A 353 -10.34 12.68 4.61
CA VAL A 353 -10.33 11.80 5.80
C VAL A 353 -11.18 12.43 6.91
N GLN A 354 -11.88 11.61 7.70
CA GLN A 354 -12.86 12.08 8.68
C GLN A 354 -12.28 12.40 10.06
N THR A 355 -11.27 11.65 10.51
CA THR A 355 -10.78 11.73 11.88
C THR A 355 -9.28 11.98 11.94
N GLU A 356 -8.84 12.64 13.02
CA GLU A 356 -7.42 12.80 13.35
C GLU A 356 -6.70 11.45 13.43
N ALA A 357 -7.33 10.46 14.09
CA ALA A 357 -6.75 9.13 14.24
C ALA A 357 -6.46 8.48 12.88
N GLU A 358 -7.34 8.63 11.89
CA GLU A 358 -7.14 8.09 10.54
C GLU A 358 -5.99 8.77 9.80
N ILE A 359 -5.93 10.11 9.81
CA ILE A 359 -4.88 10.81 9.05
C ILE A 359 -3.51 10.61 9.68
N VAL A 360 -3.42 10.59 11.02
CA VAL A 360 -2.14 10.49 11.74
C VAL A 360 -1.57 9.06 11.70
N SER A 361 -2.44 8.04 11.69
CA SER A 361 -2.03 6.64 11.60
C SER A 361 -1.90 6.09 10.19
N GLY A 362 -2.61 6.67 9.22
CA GLY A 362 -2.79 6.08 7.89
C GLY A 362 -3.81 4.92 7.85
N TYR A 363 -4.38 4.49 8.97
CA TYR A 363 -5.38 3.41 9.01
C TYR A 363 -6.76 3.90 8.54
N ILE A 364 -6.86 4.23 7.25
CA ILE A 364 -8.02 4.91 6.67
C ILE A 364 -9.15 3.93 6.39
N ILE A 365 -10.28 4.15 7.06
CA ILE A 365 -11.43 3.23 6.97
C ILE A 365 -12.24 3.55 5.74
N LYS A 366 -12.47 4.84 5.47
CA LYS A 366 -13.24 5.30 4.32
C LYS A 366 -12.73 6.64 3.79
N TRP A 367 -12.45 6.68 2.49
CA TRP A 367 -12.20 7.91 1.75
C TRP A 367 -13.50 8.65 1.43
N LEU A 368 -13.60 9.93 1.77
CA LEU A 368 -14.74 10.79 1.41
C LEU A 368 -14.64 11.36 0.00
N LYS A 369 -13.42 11.66 -0.44
CA LYS A 369 -13.15 12.14 -1.79
C LYS A 369 -12.52 11.00 -2.57
N LYS A 370 -13.21 10.54 -3.63
CA LYS A 370 -12.58 9.69 -4.65
C LYS A 370 -11.85 10.63 -5.62
N GLY A 371 -10.52 10.52 -5.69
CA GLY A 371 -9.76 11.20 -6.74
C GLY A 371 -10.30 10.80 -8.11
N LYS A 372 -10.44 11.74 -9.04
CA LYS A 372 -11.02 11.45 -10.38
C LYS A 372 -10.16 10.53 -11.25
N SER A 373 -8.94 10.18 -10.82
CA SER A 373 -7.97 9.41 -11.63
C SER A 373 -6.97 8.56 -10.84
N LYS A 374 -7.00 8.56 -9.50
CA LYS A 374 -6.01 7.82 -8.68
C LYS A 374 -6.63 6.55 -8.13
N THR A 375 -5.87 5.46 -8.13
CA THR A 375 -6.22 4.22 -7.40
C THR A 375 -6.30 4.50 -5.89
N SER A 376 -6.98 3.63 -5.12
CA SER A 376 -7.03 3.80 -3.67
C SER A 376 -5.64 3.69 -3.05
N TYR A 377 -4.77 2.88 -3.65
CA TYR A 377 -3.37 2.73 -3.28
C TYR A 377 -2.57 4.01 -3.50
N GLU A 378 -2.61 4.60 -4.70
CA GLU A 378 -1.92 5.88 -4.99
C GLU A 378 -2.41 7.02 -4.09
N GLN A 379 -3.72 7.08 -3.84
CA GLN A 379 -4.28 8.07 -2.93
C GLN A 379 -3.75 7.87 -1.50
N HIS A 380 -3.62 6.63 -1.05
CA HIS A 380 -3.03 6.29 0.24
C HIS A 380 -1.55 6.70 0.30
N ASN A 381 -0.73 6.27 -0.66
CA ASN A 381 0.70 6.59 -0.70
C ASN A 381 0.96 8.09 -0.75
N SER A 382 0.25 8.81 -1.61
CA SER A 382 0.34 10.27 -1.69
C SER A 382 -0.05 10.95 -0.38
N THR A 383 -1.06 10.44 0.32
CA THR A 383 -1.48 10.95 1.62
C THR A 383 -0.42 10.67 2.68
N MET A 384 0.14 9.47 2.73
CA MET A 384 1.16 9.12 3.72
C MET A 384 2.48 9.89 3.52
N LYS A 385 2.87 10.17 2.26
CA LYS A 385 3.98 11.10 1.95
C LYS A 385 3.69 12.50 2.53
N ALA A 386 2.49 13.04 2.32
CA ALA A 386 2.11 14.34 2.88
C ALA A 386 2.09 14.35 4.42
N VAL A 387 1.59 13.29 5.06
CA VAL A 387 1.61 13.13 6.52
C VAL A 387 3.03 13.06 7.07
N LYS A 388 3.94 12.34 6.39
CA LYS A 388 5.36 12.28 6.75
C LYS A 388 6.00 13.67 6.70
N SER A 389 5.78 14.42 5.62
CA SER A 389 6.28 15.80 5.49
C SER A 389 5.68 16.72 6.54
N PHE A 390 4.38 16.58 6.84
CA PHE A 390 3.70 17.34 7.89
C PHE A 390 4.32 17.08 9.28
N LYS A 391 4.53 15.82 9.66
CA LYS A 391 5.19 15.48 10.94
C LYS A 391 6.63 16.00 10.99
N SER A 392 7.36 15.93 9.88
CA SER A 392 8.73 16.45 9.77
C SER A 392 8.79 17.97 9.95
N LEU A 393 7.87 18.72 9.33
CA LEU A 393 7.76 20.18 9.48
C LEU A 393 7.57 20.57 10.94
N TRP A 394 6.60 19.97 11.62
CA TRP A 394 6.29 20.30 13.02
C TRP A 394 7.37 19.85 13.99
N ARG A 395 8.09 18.76 13.69
CA ARG A 395 9.28 18.37 14.45
C ARG A 395 10.40 19.42 14.28
N LYS A 396 10.67 19.87 13.05
CA LYS A 396 11.66 20.93 12.81
C LYS A 396 11.29 22.22 13.53
N GLU A 397 10.01 22.59 13.52
CA GLU A 397 9.50 23.75 14.24
C GLU A 397 9.68 23.64 15.77
N PHE A 398 9.57 22.44 16.32
CA PHE A 398 9.91 22.17 17.72
C PHE A 398 11.41 22.33 17.98
N GLU A 399 12.23 21.66 17.16
CA GLU A 399 13.67 21.47 17.38
C GLU A 399 14.51 22.71 17.04
N LYS A 400 13.98 23.68 16.27
CA LYS A 400 14.73 24.83 15.75
C LYS A 400 15.51 25.64 16.80
N GLU A 401 14.97 25.79 18.01
CA GLU A 401 15.63 26.57 19.09
C GLU A 401 16.75 25.79 19.80
N PHE A 402 16.86 24.49 19.52
CA PHE A 402 17.81 23.58 20.12
C PHE A 402 18.88 23.10 19.14
N LEU A 403 18.88 23.57 17.90
CA LEU A 403 19.90 23.18 16.93
C LEU A 403 21.28 23.73 17.30
N GLU A 404 22.32 22.90 17.15
CA GLU A 404 23.71 23.34 17.18
C GLU A 404 24.02 24.10 15.88
N GLU A 405 24.50 25.35 16.01
CA GLU A 405 24.88 26.22 14.89
C GLU A 405 25.87 25.57 13.91
N SER A 406 26.67 24.60 14.38
CA SER A 406 27.74 23.98 13.59
C SER A 406 27.36 22.69 12.86
N LYS A 407 26.26 22.01 13.24
CA LYS A 407 25.97 20.63 12.79
C LYS A 407 24.54 20.35 12.39
N ASN A 408 23.62 21.30 12.57
CA ASN A 408 22.19 21.09 12.34
C ASN A 408 21.65 19.86 13.11
N THR A 409 22.25 19.55 14.26
CA THR A 409 21.86 18.47 15.17
C THR A 409 21.35 19.08 16.47
N VAL A 410 20.40 18.39 17.13
CA VAL A 410 19.85 18.85 18.42
C VAL A 410 20.94 18.84 19.50
N ASP A 411 21.15 19.99 20.12
CA ASP A 411 22.05 20.19 21.25
C ASP A 411 21.49 19.52 22.51
N MET A 412 21.98 18.32 22.80
CA MET A 412 21.56 17.55 23.96
C MET A 412 22.02 18.17 25.30
N THR A 413 22.89 19.19 25.30
CA THR A 413 23.19 19.94 26.54
C THR A 413 21.97 20.75 27.01
N LYS A 414 21.06 21.11 26.10
CA LYS A 414 19.79 21.80 26.38
C LYS A 414 18.64 20.85 26.74
N ARG A 415 18.94 19.60 27.13
CA ARG A 415 17.93 18.56 27.40
C ARG A 415 16.81 19.00 28.36
N ALA A 416 17.13 19.77 29.40
CA ALA A 416 16.12 20.26 30.34
C ALA A 416 15.09 21.18 29.66
N ASN A 417 15.56 22.05 28.75
CA ASN A 417 14.69 22.96 28.01
C ASN A 417 13.85 22.21 26.96
N ILE A 418 14.45 21.21 26.30
CA ILE A 418 13.74 20.29 25.40
C ILE A 418 12.60 19.58 26.15
N GLU A 419 12.89 19.03 27.34
CA GLU A 419 11.89 18.38 28.17
C GLU A 419 10.78 19.35 28.63
N ALA A 420 11.14 20.59 28.99
CA ALA A 420 10.18 21.64 29.37
C ALA A 420 9.27 22.07 28.21
N LYS A 421 9.82 22.24 26.99
CA LYS A 421 9.01 22.57 25.80
C LYS A 421 8.09 21.43 25.40
N ALA A 422 8.59 20.18 25.44
CA ALA A 422 7.78 18.99 25.18
C ALA A 422 6.63 18.84 26.19
N ALA A 423 6.91 19.07 27.48
CA ALA A 423 5.90 19.13 28.54
C ALA A 423 4.84 20.21 28.30
N ALA A 424 5.25 21.40 27.84
CA ALA A 424 4.33 22.48 27.50
C ALA A 424 3.41 22.11 26.32
N TRP A 425 3.93 21.49 25.25
CA TRP A 425 3.12 20.98 24.13
C TRP A 425 2.07 19.95 24.56
N TYR A 426 2.44 19.06 25.47
CA TYR A 426 1.50 18.11 26.06
C TYR A 426 0.46 18.80 26.95
N TYR A 427 0.88 19.74 27.80
CA TYR A 427 -0.01 20.49 28.70
C TYR A 427 -1.11 21.24 27.96
N VAL A 428 -0.77 22.01 26.91
CA VAL A 428 -1.76 22.76 26.11
C VAL A 428 -2.77 21.87 25.36
N THR A 429 -2.49 20.57 25.30
CA THR A 429 -3.32 19.57 24.62
C THR A 429 -4.16 18.73 25.59
N TYR A 430 -3.62 18.39 26.76
CA TYR A 430 -4.21 17.42 27.69
C TYR A 430 -4.73 18.04 29.00
N HIS A 431 -4.26 19.22 29.40
CA HIS A 431 -4.68 19.81 30.67
C HIS A 431 -6.17 20.21 30.60
N PRO A 432 -7.01 19.88 31.62
CA PRO A 432 -8.44 20.14 31.57
C PRO A 432 -8.82 21.60 31.31
N GLU A 433 -8.10 22.55 31.92
CA GLU A 433 -8.34 23.98 31.66
C GLU A 433 -7.97 24.41 30.24
N GLU A 434 -6.95 23.81 29.63
CA GLU A 434 -6.56 24.13 28.25
C GLU A 434 -7.54 23.53 27.25
N ARG A 435 -8.05 22.32 27.52
CA ARG A 435 -9.11 21.69 26.69
C ARG A 435 -10.43 22.46 26.75
N GLN A 436 -10.75 23.10 27.88
CA GLN A 436 -11.93 23.96 27.98
C GLN A 436 -11.81 25.26 27.18
N ARG A 437 -10.58 25.71 26.90
CA ARG A 437 -10.31 26.91 26.07
C ARG A 437 -10.39 26.62 24.57
N ASP A 438 -10.45 25.35 24.18
CA ASP A 438 -10.50 24.93 22.79
C ASP A 438 -11.95 25.01 22.27
N TYR A 439 -12.29 26.12 21.62
CA TYR A 439 -13.62 26.36 21.05
C TYR A 439 -13.81 25.76 19.64
N SER A 440 -12.90 24.89 19.18
CA SER A 440 -13.00 24.31 17.83
C SER A 440 -14.22 23.39 17.68
N GLU A 441 -14.99 23.59 16.60
CA GLU A 441 -16.20 22.80 16.31
C GLU A 441 -15.90 21.32 15.98
N GLN A 442 -14.67 21.00 15.58
CA GLN A 442 -14.26 19.64 15.16
C GLN A 442 -13.76 18.73 16.30
N GLY A 443 -13.71 19.22 17.54
CA GLY A 443 -13.19 18.47 18.67
C GLY A 443 -11.68 18.66 18.88
N SER A 444 -11.26 18.58 20.14
CA SER A 444 -9.91 18.94 20.57
C SER A 444 -8.87 17.89 20.16
N PHE A 445 -8.19 18.15 19.03
CA PHE A 445 -7.11 17.33 18.47
C PHE A 445 -6.02 17.01 19.50
N LEU A 446 -5.52 15.78 19.44
CA LEU A 446 -4.61 15.16 20.41
C LEU A 446 -3.18 14.96 19.88
N SER A 447 -2.95 15.00 18.57
CA SER A 447 -1.71 14.55 17.90
C SER A 447 -0.55 15.53 17.99
N PHE A 448 -0.80 16.78 18.37
CA PHE A 448 0.21 17.85 18.45
C PHE A 448 1.49 17.45 19.23
N PRO A 449 1.42 17.04 20.53
CA PRO A 449 2.59 16.62 21.29
C PRO A 449 3.19 15.29 20.81
N TRP A 450 2.46 14.50 20.03
CA TRP A 450 2.92 13.19 19.56
C TRP A 450 3.78 13.26 18.29
N VAL A 451 3.92 14.44 17.69
CA VAL A 451 4.95 14.68 16.66
C VAL A 451 6.35 14.44 17.24
N ILE A 452 6.53 14.74 18.52
CA ILE A 452 7.76 14.56 19.31
C ILE A 452 7.60 13.45 20.36
N TYR A 453 6.94 12.35 19.97
CA TYR A 453 6.59 11.23 20.87
C TYR A 453 7.77 10.68 21.67
N ASP A 454 8.99 10.71 21.11
CA ASP A 454 10.22 10.26 21.72
C ASP A 454 10.55 11.04 22.99
N TYR A 455 10.52 12.38 22.94
CA TYR A 455 10.72 13.22 24.12
C TYR A 455 9.62 13.01 25.17
N ILE A 456 8.36 12.88 24.72
CA ILE A 456 7.22 12.61 25.61
C ILE A 456 7.39 11.26 26.32
N CYS A 457 7.77 10.21 25.59
CA CYS A 457 8.00 8.88 26.13
C CYS A 457 9.16 8.86 27.12
N ASP A 458 10.25 9.58 26.83
CA ASP A 458 11.40 9.67 27.73
C ASP A 458 11.06 10.34 29.07
N ILE A 459 10.33 11.47 29.03
CA ILE A 459 9.87 12.17 30.24
C ILE A 459 8.97 11.23 31.06
N ALA A 460 8.03 10.55 30.40
CA ALA A 460 7.13 9.60 31.05
C ALA A 460 7.90 8.45 31.72
N LYS A 461 8.91 7.87 31.03
CA LYS A 461 9.76 6.80 31.54
C LYS A 461 10.58 7.27 32.75
N LYS A 462 11.22 8.44 32.65
CA LYS A 462 12.00 9.07 33.74
C LYS A 462 11.16 9.32 34.99
N ASN A 463 9.89 9.69 34.82
CA ASN A 463 8.96 9.99 35.91
C ASN A 463 8.01 8.84 36.27
N THR A 464 8.26 7.60 35.82
CA THR A 464 7.36 6.45 36.01
C THR A 464 7.00 6.21 37.48
N HIS A 465 7.99 6.33 38.38
CA HIS A 465 7.84 6.09 39.82
C HIS A 465 7.62 7.37 40.63
N ARG A 466 7.31 8.50 39.98
CA ARG A 466 7.03 9.76 40.70
C ARG A 466 5.81 9.57 41.59
N ALA A 467 5.92 10.03 42.84
CA ALA A 467 4.80 10.01 43.79
C ALA A 467 3.61 10.80 43.22
N GLN A 468 2.39 10.35 43.51
CA GLN A 468 1.19 11.10 43.14
C GLN A 468 1.16 12.41 43.94
N ASP A 469 1.45 13.50 43.24
CA ASP A 469 1.35 14.85 43.77
C ASP A 469 0.22 15.57 43.03
N THR A 470 -0.88 15.81 43.74
CA THR A 470 -2.07 16.50 43.22
C THR A 470 -1.80 17.95 42.86
N SER A 471 -0.73 18.57 43.39
CA SER A 471 -0.37 19.94 43.02
C SER A 471 0.06 20.05 41.56
N LEU A 472 0.63 18.99 40.98
CA LEU A 472 1.07 18.95 39.58
C LEU A 472 -0.08 18.87 38.57
N SER A 473 -1.29 18.60 39.04
CA SER A 473 -2.52 18.63 38.23
C SER A 473 -3.28 19.95 38.32
N LEU A 474 -2.81 20.90 39.14
CA LEU A 474 -3.40 22.22 39.21
C LEU A 474 -2.99 23.05 37.98
N PRO A 475 -3.88 23.91 37.49
CA PRO A 475 -3.54 24.82 36.40
C PRO A 475 -2.41 25.76 36.82
N ILE A 476 -1.46 25.96 35.92
CA ILE A 476 -0.45 27.00 36.08
C ILE A 476 -1.15 28.36 35.99
N PRO A 477 -0.93 29.29 36.95
CA PRO A 477 -1.62 30.58 36.94
C PRO A 477 -1.38 31.37 35.65
N GLU A 478 -2.44 31.95 35.09
CA GLU A 478 -2.36 32.68 33.81
C GLU A 478 -1.34 33.81 33.84
N THR A 479 -1.23 34.52 34.97
CA THR A 479 -0.24 35.60 35.14
C THR A 479 1.20 35.11 35.01
N VAL A 480 1.49 33.89 35.46
CA VAL A 480 2.83 33.29 35.32
C VAL A 480 3.08 32.94 33.86
N ILE A 481 2.09 32.39 33.17
CA ILE A 481 2.18 32.05 31.74
C ILE A 481 2.41 33.31 30.91
N GLU A 482 1.68 34.39 31.17
CA GLU A 482 1.83 35.67 30.46
C GLU A 482 3.21 36.31 30.69
N GLU A 483 3.68 36.33 31.94
CA GLU A 483 5.00 36.87 32.29
C GLU A 483 6.13 36.07 31.63
N GLU A 484 6.06 34.73 31.69
CA GLU A 484 7.08 33.86 31.12
C GLU A 484 7.03 33.85 29.58
N HIS A 485 5.83 33.89 28.97
CA HIS A 485 5.69 34.04 27.51
C HIS A 485 6.30 35.35 27.02
N ALA A 486 6.08 36.46 27.73
CA ALA A 486 6.69 37.74 27.38
C ALA A 486 8.23 37.67 27.43
N LYS A 487 8.80 37.00 28.45
CA LYS A 487 10.25 36.76 28.53
C LYS A 487 10.73 35.89 27.38
N HIS A 488 10.00 34.84 27.04
CA HIS A 488 10.33 33.94 25.94
C HIS A 488 10.35 34.66 24.59
N MET A 489 9.30 35.41 24.28
CA MET A 489 9.20 36.16 23.03
C MET A 489 10.27 37.27 22.91
N LEU A 490 10.67 37.89 24.03
CA LEU A 490 11.80 38.82 24.05
C LEU A 490 13.14 38.13 23.78
N ALA A 491 13.37 36.95 24.37
CA ALA A 491 14.59 36.17 24.14
C ALA A 491 14.68 35.72 22.67
N LYS A 492 13.57 35.22 22.10
CA LYS A 492 13.50 34.79 20.70
C LYS A 492 13.78 35.93 19.72
N LYS A 493 13.19 37.11 19.93
CA LYS A 493 13.50 38.32 19.15
C LYS A 493 14.96 38.75 19.25
N ALA A 494 15.58 38.58 20.42
CA ALA A 494 17.00 38.89 20.59
C ALA A 494 17.93 37.91 19.85
N MET A 495 17.51 36.65 19.67
CA MET A 495 18.23 35.64 18.88
C MET A 495 18.04 35.87 17.38
N GLU A 496 16.82 36.12 16.91
CA GLU A 496 16.52 36.43 15.50
C GLU A 496 17.23 37.71 15.01
N ASN A 497 17.41 38.70 15.88
CA ASN A 497 18.17 39.92 15.55
C ASN A 497 19.68 39.68 15.47
N LYS A 498 20.23 38.65 16.12
CA LYS A 498 21.66 38.28 15.97
C LYS A 498 21.91 37.53 14.66
N ASP A 499 20.98 36.68 14.25
CA ASP A 499 21.10 35.91 13.00
C ASP A 499 20.92 36.75 11.72
N ASN A 500 20.41 37.99 11.84
CA ASN A 500 20.22 38.91 10.72
C ASN A 500 21.43 39.81 10.42
N ASP A 501 22.39 39.96 11.35
CA ASP A 501 23.62 40.76 11.12
C ASP A 501 24.74 39.97 10.40
N ASP A 502 24.62 38.64 10.28
CA ASP A 502 25.66 37.75 9.73
C ASP A 502 25.28 36.98 8.44
N LYS A 503 24.22 37.38 7.70
CA LYS A 503 23.84 36.67 6.45
C LYS A 503 24.42 37.30 5.19
N GLU A 504 25.51 36.70 4.67
CA GLU A 504 25.77 36.65 3.22
C GLU A 504 24.72 35.77 2.52
N PRO A 505 24.39 36.03 1.24
CA PRO A 505 23.32 35.33 0.54
C PRO A 505 23.65 33.86 0.34
N ILE A 506 22.87 32.99 0.97
CA ILE A 506 22.91 31.55 0.77
C ILE A 506 22.35 31.25 -0.62
N VAL A 507 23.20 30.72 -1.50
CA VAL A 507 22.78 30.09 -2.76
C VAL A 507 21.96 28.86 -2.39
N GLU A 508 20.74 28.78 -2.89
CA GLU A 508 19.94 27.55 -2.88
C GLU A 508 20.75 26.44 -3.56
N ILE A 509 21.33 25.55 -2.75
CA ILE A 509 21.75 24.25 -3.22
C ILE A 509 20.48 23.41 -3.25
N VAL A 510 19.98 23.20 -4.45
CA VAL A 510 19.02 22.15 -4.75
C VAL A 510 19.77 20.84 -4.47
N ASP A 511 19.38 20.12 -3.43
CA ASP A 511 19.78 18.73 -3.27
C ASP A 511 19.09 17.92 -4.38
N GLU A 512 19.76 17.84 -5.54
CA GLU A 512 19.66 16.70 -6.45
C GLU A 512 20.44 15.58 -5.78
N ASP A 513 19.74 14.61 -5.17
CA ASP A 513 20.12 13.19 -5.06
C ASP A 513 19.16 12.49 -4.07
N ASP A 514 18.02 12.04 -4.58
CA ASP A 514 17.39 10.79 -4.16
C ASP A 514 17.02 10.09 -5.48
N GLU A 515 17.98 9.32 -6.04
CA GLU A 515 17.68 8.30 -7.04
C GLU A 515 16.85 7.20 -6.36
N ASP A 516 15.55 7.45 -6.18
CA ASP A 516 14.59 6.39 -5.93
C ASP A 516 14.41 5.63 -7.26
N THR A 517 14.95 4.41 -7.31
CA THR A 517 14.62 3.42 -8.32
C THR A 517 13.13 3.13 -8.27
N ASP A 518 12.37 3.71 -9.21
CA ASP A 518 11.00 3.32 -9.52
C ASP A 518 11.00 1.86 -9.99
N TYR A 519 10.85 0.93 -9.05
CA TYR A 519 10.34 -0.40 -9.36
C TYR A 519 8.83 -0.27 -9.54
N GLU A 520 8.38 -0.10 -10.78
CA GLU A 520 7.01 -0.42 -11.15
C GLU A 520 6.80 -1.93 -10.95
N SER A 521 6.35 -2.33 -9.75
CA SER A 521 5.68 -3.61 -9.59
C SER A 521 4.30 -3.45 -10.22
N ASP A 522 4.20 -3.83 -11.49
CA ASP A 522 3.01 -3.76 -12.30
C ASP A 522 2.02 -4.87 -11.88
N PHE A 523 1.45 -4.74 -10.68
CA PHE A 523 0.34 -5.56 -10.21
C PHE A 523 -0.70 -4.69 -9.51
N SER A 524 -1.81 -4.50 -10.23
CA SER A 524 -3.04 -3.90 -9.75
C SER A 524 -3.67 -4.75 -8.62
N GLU A 525 -3.17 -4.59 -7.40
CA GLU A 525 -3.83 -5.06 -6.19
C GLU A 525 -5.01 -4.14 -5.81
N ASP A 526 -6.07 -4.13 -6.61
CA ASP A 526 -7.35 -3.57 -6.18
C ASP A 526 -8.52 -4.36 -6.80
N ASN A 527 -8.87 -5.48 -6.14
CA ASN A 527 -10.20 -6.09 -6.25
C ASN A 527 -11.22 -5.35 -5.36
N GLU A 528 -11.21 -4.01 -5.34
CA GLU A 528 -12.41 -3.27 -4.94
C GLU A 528 -13.38 -3.29 -6.12
N ALA A 529 -14.60 -3.79 -5.88
CA ALA A 529 -15.66 -3.81 -6.86
C ALA A 529 -15.81 -2.43 -7.52
N ILE A 530 -15.43 -2.33 -8.80
CA ILE A 530 -15.84 -1.24 -9.68
C ILE A 530 -17.36 -1.31 -9.76
N VAL A 531 -18.01 -0.54 -8.89
CA VAL A 531 -19.44 -0.25 -8.99
C VAL A 531 -19.57 0.77 -10.09
N TYR A 532 -19.91 0.32 -11.31
CA TYR A 532 -20.56 1.18 -12.27
C TYR A 532 -21.96 1.52 -11.73
N SER A 533 -22.04 2.55 -10.87
CA SER A 533 -23.30 3.25 -10.65
C SER A 533 -23.46 4.22 -11.82
N GLY A 534 -24.31 3.84 -12.77
CA GLY A 534 -24.67 4.66 -13.91
C GLY A 534 -25.25 6.01 -13.46
N ASN A 535 -24.52 7.07 -13.78
CA ASN A 535 -25.07 8.30 -14.35
C ASN A 535 -23.88 9.16 -14.79
N THR A 536 -23.33 8.82 -15.94
CA THR A 536 -22.45 9.69 -16.73
C THR A 536 -23.03 9.66 -18.13
N GLY A 537 -23.21 10.83 -18.74
CA GLY A 537 -23.94 11.01 -20.00
C GLY A 537 -23.51 9.99 -21.05
N MET A 538 -24.50 9.39 -21.71
CA MET A 538 -24.29 8.53 -22.86
C MET A 538 -23.49 9.27 -23.94
N PHE A 539 -22.21 8.94 -24.06
CA PHE A 539 -21.60 8.82 -25.38
C PHE A 539 -21.71 7.35 -25.77
N THR A 540 -22.77 7.03 -26.51
CA THR A 540 -22.87 5.75 -27.22
C THR A 540 -21.88 5.77 -28.37
N PHE A 541 -20.70 5.19 -28.17
CA PHE A 541 -19.87 4.78 -29.30
C PHE A 541 -20.49 3.53 -29.91
N ASN A 542 -20.80 3.61 -31.21
CA ASN A 542 -21.40 2.53 -31.95
C ASN A 542 -20.34 1.42 -32.17
N ASN A 543 -20.34 0.42 -31.30
CA ASN A 543 -19.36 -0.68 -31.28
C ASN A 543 -19.27 -1.45 -32.62
N SER A 544 -20.29 -1.36 -33.47
CA SER A 544 -20.27 -1.93 -34.82
C SER A 544 -19.35 -1.17 -35.78
N GLU A 545 -19.19 0.14 -35.62
CA GLU A 545 -18.35 0.97 -36.51
C GLU A 545 -16.87 0.78 -36.20
N LEU A 546 -16.50 0.65 -34.92
CA LEU A 546 -15.13 0.34 -34.52
C LEU A 546 -14.71 -1.07 -34.96
N ARG A 547 -15.59 -2.07 -34.79
CA ARG A 547 -15.36 -3.44 -35.29
C ARG A 547 -15.25 -3.50 -36.81
N ARG A 548 -16.04 -2.68 -37.51
CA ARG A 548 -15.97 -2.57 -38.97
C ARG A 548 -14.67 -1.92 -39.44
N ALA A 549 -14.21 -0.86 -38.77
CA ALA A 549 -12.92 -0.23 -39.06
C ALA A 549 -11.74 -1.20 -38.84
N VAL A 550 -11.80 -2.04 -37.80
CA VAL A 550 -10.81 -3.09 -37.54
C VAL A 550 -10.86 -4.20 -38.61
N GLN A 551 -12.04 -4.58 -39.09
CA GLN A 551 -12.17 -5.53 -40.21
C GLN A 551 -11.66 -4.95 -41.54
N GLU A 552 -11.94 -3.68 -41.84
CA GLU A 552 -11.46 -2.99 -43.05
C GLU A 552 -9.92 -2.83 -43.05
N LEU A 553 -9.29 -2.66 -41.87
CA LEU A 553 -7.84 -2.62 -41.69
C LEU A 553 -7.15 -4.01 -41.77
N ASN A 554 -7.89 -5.10 -41.51
CA ASN A 554 -7.36 -6.47 -41.63
C ASN A 554 -7.46 -7.01 -43.06
N ILE A 555 -8.47 -6.60 -43.84
CA ILE A 555 -8.67 -7.06 -45.23
C ILE A 555 -7.64 -6.44 -46.20
N SER A 556 -7.09 -5.27 -45.88
CA SER A 556 -6.17 -4.53 -46.75
C SER A 556 -4.77 -5.14 -46.86
N ASN A 557 -4.37 -6.05 -45.96
CA ASN A 557 -3.07 -6.72 -45.99
C ASN A 557 -3.08 -8.12 -46.63
N ASP A 558 -4.25 -8.77 -46.79
CA ASP A 558 -4.32 -10.13 -47.37
C ASP A 558 -4.38 -10.13 -48.91
N SER A 559 -4.57 -8.97 -49.55
CA SER A 559 -4.70 -8.87 -51.01
C SER A 559 -3.40 -8.67 -51.80
N GLU A 560 -2.23 -8.54 -51.16
CA GLU A 560 -0.96 -8.29 -51.87
C GLU A 560 0.02 -9.47 -51.97
N ASN A 561 -0.34 -10.68 -51.52
CA ASN A 561 0.49 -11.87 -51.72
C ASN A 561 -0.24 -13.01 -52.44
N SER A 562 -0.61 -12.81 -53.71
CA SER A 562 -0.86 -13.92 -54.64
C SER A 562 -0.97 -13.49 -56.11
N ARG A 563 0.14 -13.26 -56.83
CA ARG A 563 0.16 -13.38 -58.31
C ARG A 563 1.49 -13.89 -58.87
N SER A 564 1.49 -15.16 -59.27
CA SER A 564 2.44 -15.78 -60.20
C SER A 564 2.07 -15.51 -61.67
N SER A 565 3.07 -15.44 -62.54
CA SER A 565 3.04 -15.01 -63.96
C SER A 565 2.32 -15.98 -64.95
N PRO A 566 2.01 -15.56 -66.20
CA PRO A 566 0.94 -16.13 -67.03
C PRO A 566 1.38 -17.00 -68.23
N GLN A 567 0.46 -17.81 -68.77
CA GLN A 567 0.49 -18.31 -70.15
C GLN A 567 -0.87 -18.18 -70.87
N ASN A 568 -0.75 -17.71 -72.12
CA ASN A 568 -1.69 -17.57 -73.25
C ASN A 568 -2.97 -18.42 -73.32
N ASN A 569 -4.11 -17.79 -73.69
CA ASN A 569 -4.64 -17.73 -75.08
C ASN A 569 -6.07 -17.14 -75.14
N GLY A 570 -6.33 -16.31 -76.17
CA GLY A 570 -7.54 -16.41 -76.99
C GLY A 570 -8.85 -15.69 -76.60
N HIS A 571 -9.00 -14.48 -77.15
CA HIS A 571 -10.14 -14.03 -77.99
C HIS A 571 -11.52 -13.58 -77.42
N VAL A 572 -11.89 -12.37 -77.90
CA VAL A 572 -13.24 -11.83 -78.29
C VAL A 572 -13.95 -10.86 -77.32
N ARG A 573 -14.10 -9.62 -77.81
CA ARG A 573 -14.93 -8.45 -77.43
C ARG A 573 -16.33 -8.55 -78.12
N PRO A 574 -17.33 -7.61 -78.01
CA PRO A 574 -17.44 -6.37 -77.20
C PRO A 574 -18.89 -6.03 -76.66
N THR A 575 -19.03 -4.80 -76.14
CA THR A 575 -20.22 -3.89 -76.01
C THR A 575 -21.14 -4.06 -74.79
N SER A 576 -21.69 -3.02 -74.13
CA SER A 576 -21.65 -1.55 -74.28
C SER A 576 -22.34 -0.85 -73.09
N ASN A 577 -21.97 0.42 -72.84
CA ASN A 577 -22.78 1.53 -72.27
C ASN A 577 -23.24 1.38 -70.80
N ASN A 578 -23.23 2.39 -69.91
CA ASN A 578 -23.27 3.83 -70.09
C ASN A 578 -22.88 4.56 -68.78
N ALA A 579 -22.49 5.83 -68.92
CA ALA A 579 -21.98 6.71 -67.87
C ALA A 579 -23.07 7.40 -67.02
N ASN A 580 -22.74 7.63 -65.75
CA ASN A 580 -22.75 8.92 -65.01
C ASN A 580 -23.22 8.74 -63.56
N GLN A 581 -22.32 8.90 -62.60
CA GLN A 581 -22.59 9.51 -61.27
C GLN A 581 -21.27 9.93 -60.59
N PRO A 582 -21.31 10.93 -59.69
CA PRO A 582 -20.22 11.88 -59.47
C PRO A 582 -19.12 11.35 -58.53
N VAL A 583 -17.93 11.90 -58.77
CA VAL A 583 -16.79 11.89 -57.85
C VAL A 583 -17.18 12.56 -56.54
N ILE A 584 -17.00 11.85 -55.43
CA ILE A 584 -16.81 12.44 -54.10
C ILE A 584 -15.46 11.92 -53.60
N GLN A 585 -14.44 12.76 -53.71
CA GLN A 585 -13.20 12.62 -52.95
C GLN A 585 -13.51 13.02 -51.50
N ALA A 586 -13.07 12.20 -50.55
CA ALA A 586 -12.95 12.58 -49.15
C ALA A 586 -11.68 11.95 -48.58
N ASP A 587 -10.55 12.63 -48.82
CA ASP A 587 -9.36 12.48 -47.99
C ASP A 587 -9.62 13.23 -46.67
N ALA A 588 -9.84 12.50 -45.59
CA ALA A 588 -9.83 13.09 -44.25
C ALA A 588 -8.36 13.23 -43.80
N SER A 589 -7.93 14.46 -43.55
CA SER A 589 -6.58 14.74 -43.06
C SER A 589 -6.46 14.42 -41.56
N ASN A 590 -5.25 14.10 -41.10
CA ASN A 590 -4.95 13.72 -39.70
C ASN A 590 -5.44 14.72 -38.63
N GLU A 591 -5.77 15.97 -38.99
CA GLU A 591 -6.36 16.96 -38.07
C GLU A 591 -7.82 16.65 -37.70
N ASP A 592 -8.59 16.03 -38.60
CA ASP A 592 -10.01 15.76 -38.35
C ASP A 592 -10.22 14.60 -37.36
N LEU A 593 -9.27 13.66 -37.31
CA LEU A 593 -9.22 12.59 -36.30
C LEU A 593 -8.76 13.10 -34.93
N MET A 594 -7.85 14.09 -34.89
CA MET A 594 -7.42 14.72 -33.63
C MET A 594 -8.54 15.54 -32.98
N LYS A 595 -9.45 16.13 -33.77
CA LYS A 595 -10.64 16.81 -33.23
C LYS A 595 -11.64 15.86 -32.58
N ILE A 596 -11.70 14.59 -33.00
CA ILE A 596 -12.60 13.59 -32.44
C ILE A 596 -12.05 12.98 -31.14
N LEU A 597 -10.72 12.94 -30.98
CA LEU A 597 -10.06 12.39 -29.79
C LEU A 597 -9.88 13.40 -28.64
N LEU A 598 -10.02 14.70 -28.91
CA LEU A 598 -9.85 15.79 -27.93
C LEU A 598 -11.16 16.56 -27.62
N SER A 599 -12.30 16.08 -28.11
CA SER A 599 -13.66 16.54 -27.75
C SER A 599 -14.38 15.48 -26.93
#